data_AF-A0AAU3TJH8-F1
#
_entry.id   AF-A0AAU3TJH8-F1
#
_cell.length_a   1.000
_cell.length_b   1.000
_cell.length_c   1.000
_cell.angle_alpha   90.00
_cell.angle_beta   90.00
_cell.angle_gamma   90.00
#
_symmetry.space_group_name_H-M   'P 1'
#
loop_
_entity.id
_entity.type
_entity.pdbx_description
1 polymer ?
#
loop_
_entity_poly.entity_id
_entity_poly.type
_entity_poly.pdbx_seq_one_letter_code
_entity_poly.pdbx_strand_id
1 'polypeptide(L)'
;MTITETGVVLSDLYGWPGWVVEVDIDWRTWSARDVRDIAPPRTRSNARRPCDDPELIRRIREAAEACRELPRSSIWLLSLAFPTPHGKKRNGPQLRAETIATMYGYARHLGLSPRRAISKVYALPMTESEGERVEYSRTLERWIEQARKTVNPSTGQPYLPAYESELHAPQQWPIGRGHPLEPRRARPALPEPGREGPHAGRTLTLQVSRTSPPEEAAREAEERGEQLIGPDLIVEGRWSNGKELPPLPPLKAVKPGAVVHRVQSLVKELEGRCPGAKVTAKVSRQAMGSPAPAE
;
A
#
# COMPACT_ATOMS: atom_id res chain seq x y z
N MET A 1 3.53 -7.40 -8.91
CA MET A 1 2.53 -7.00 -7.89
C MET A 1 1.41 -6.27 -8.60
N THR A 2 0.18 -6.58 -8.24
CA THR A 2 -1.03 -5.99 -8.83
C THR A 2 -1.99 -5.56 -7.72
N ILE A 3 -2.57 -4.37 -7.82
CA ILE A 3 -3.63 -3.91 -6.91
C ILE A 3 -4.98 -4.33 -7.51
N THR A 4 -5.83 -4.98 -6.72
CA THR A 4 -7.16 -5.45 -7.09
C THR A 4 -8.24 -4.75 -6.27
N GLU A 5 -9.52 -5.08 -6.49
CA GLU A 5 -10.62 -4.54 -5.70
C GLU A 5 -10.60 -5.00 -4.24
N THR A 6 -10.10 -6.22 -3.98
CA THR A 6 -10.05 -6.86 -2.66
C THR A 6 -8.74 -6.62 -1.94
N GLY A 7 -7.65 -6.33 -2.66
CA GLY A 7 -6.37 -6.05 -2.03
C GLY A 7 -5.17 -6.04 -2.97
N VAL A 8 -4.11 -6.77 -2.60
CA VAL A 8 -2.83 -6.80 -3.32
C VAL A 8 -2.47 -8.23 -3.68
N VAL A 9 -2.09 -8.42 -4.94
CA VAL A 9 -1.63 -9.70 -5.48
C VAL A 9 -0.12 -9.63 -5.70
N LEU A 10 0.60 -10.59 -5.11
CA LEU A 10 2.05 -10.75 -5.19
C LEU A 10 2.36 -12.06 -5.90
N SER A 11 3.40 -12.05 -6.74
CA SER A 11 3.90 -13.22 -7.46
C SER A 11 5.42 -13.25 -7.38
N ASP A 12 6.00 -14.38 -7.79
CA ASP A 12 7.45 -14.54 -8.01
C ASP A 12 8.29 -14.27 -6.74
N LEU A 13 7.76 -14.71 -5.59
CA LEU A 13 8.46 -14.63 -4.32
C LEU A 13 9.69 -15.56 -4.32
N TYR A 14 10.79 -15.13 -3.71
CA TYR A 14 12.01 -15.92 -3.67
C TYR A 14 11.78 -17.28 -3.02
N GLY A 15 12.16 -18.34 -3.74
CA GLY A 15 11.97 -19.72 -3.29
C GLY A 15 10.55 -20.28 -3.51
N TRP A 16 9.64 -19.48 -4.06
CA TRP A 16 8.26 -19.86 -4.37
C TRP A 16 7.86 -19.47 -5.81
N PRO A 17 8.57 -19.95 -6.84
CA PRO A 17 8.24 -19.62 -8.23
C PRO A 17 6.84 -20.15 -8.59
N GLY A 18 6.06 -19.34 -9.30
CA GLY A 18 4.70 -19.69 -9.75
C GLY A 18 3.63 -19.69 -8.66
N TRP A 19 3.99 -19.46 -7.40
CA TRP A 19 3.00 -19.21 -6.34
C TRP A 19 2.50 -17.78 -6.42
N VAL A 20 1.20 -17.62 -6.23
CA VAL A 20 0.55 -16.31 -6.13
C VAL A 20 0.09 -16.12 -4.68
N VAL A 21 0.29 -14.94 -4.13
CA VAL A 21 -0.20 -14.58 -2.80
C VAL A 21 -1.15 -13.40 -2.92
N GLU A 22 -2.37 -13.59 -2.42
CA GLU A 22 -3.38 -12.55 -2.31
C GLU A 22 -3.43 -12.04 -0.87
N VAL A 23 -3.41 -10.72 -0.73
CA VAL A 23 -3.51 -10.05 0.56
C VAL A 23 -4.74 -9.17 0.55
N ASP A 24 -5.71 -9.47 1.41
CA ASP A 24 -6.91 -8.65 1.58
C ASP A 24 -6.54 -7.36 2.32
N ILE A 25 -6.89 -6.21 1.73
CA ILE A 25 -6.59 -4.89 2.31
C ILE A 25 -7.87 -4.21 2.78
N ASP A 26 -7.88 -3.74 4.02
CA ASP A 26 -8.84 -2.73 4.44
C ASP A 26 -8.43 -1.39 3.86
N TRP A 27 -9.07 -0.96 2.78
CA TRP A 27 -8.75 0.31 2.11
C TRP A 27 -8.95 1.55 2.99
N ARG A 28 -9.71 1.47 4.10
CA ARG A 28 -9.90 2.62 5.02
C ARG A 28 -8.67 2.84 5.88
N THR A 29 -8.08 1.77 6.39
CA THR A 29 -6.93 1.81 7.31
C THR A 29 -5.61 1.49 6.64
N TRP A 30 -5.66 0.96 5.41
CA TRP A 30 -4.55 0.35 4.69
C TRP A 30 -3.88 -0.80 5.46
N SER A 31 -4.66 -1.54 6.25
CA SER A 31 -4.15 -2.68 7.01
C SER A 31 -4.44 -4.00 6.30
N ALA A 32 -3.46 -4.90 6.27
CA ALA A 32 -3.60 -6.25 5.76
C ALA A 32 -4.43 -7.11 6.72
N ARG A 33 -5.48 -7.73 6.21
CA ARG A 33 -6.39 -8.60 6.98
C ARG A 33 -5.96 -10.05 6.85
N ASP A 34 -6.24 -10.63 5.69
CA ASP A 34 -6.00 -12.04 5.39
C ASP A 34 -4.93 -12.18 4.31
N VAL A 35 -4.20 -13.29 4.35
CA VAL A 35 -3.11 -13.61 3.41
C VAL A 35 -3.34 -15.04 2.94
N ARG A 36 -3.54 -15.22 1.64
CA ARG A 36 -3.84 -16.51 1.03
C ARG A 36 -2.85 -16.82 -0.06
N ASP A 37 -2.30 -18.04 -0.04
CA ASP A 37 -1.48 -18.56 -1.14
C ASP A 37 -2.32 -19.38 -2.12
N ILE A 38 -2.07 -19.15 -3.40
CA ILE A 38 -2.61 -19.92 -4.52
C ILE A 38 -1.45 -20.72 -5.09
N ALA A 39 -1.59 -22.04 -5.02
CA ALA A 39 -0.58 -22.97 -5.49
C ALA A 39 -0.54 -23.02 -7.04
N PRO A 40 0.64 -23.17 -7.65
CA PRO A 40 0.72 -23.42 -9.08
C PRO A 40 0.06 -24.76 -9.43
N PRO A 41 -0.38 -24.95 -10.70
CA PRO A 41 -0.96 -26.21 -11.14
C PRO A 41 -0.04 -27.40 -10.84
N ARG A 42 -0.63 -28.55 -10.46
CA ARG A 42 0.08 -29.80 -10.14
C ARG A 42 0.96 -29.74 -8.87
N THR A 43 0.75 -28.77 -8.00
CA THR A 43 1.39 -28.74 -6.68
C THR A 43 0.94 -29.93 -5.82
N ARG A 44 1.89 -30.62 -5.20
CA ARG A 44 1.60 -31.74 -4.28
C ARG A 44 0.96 -31.21 -2.99
N SER A 45 0.08 -32.00 -2.38
CA SER A 45 -0.62 -31.63 -1.14
C SER A 45 0.30 -31.34 0.06
N ASN A 46 1.52 -31.88 0.06
CA ASN A 46 2.52 -31.69 1.11
C ASN A 46 3.63 -30.70 0.74
N ALA A 47 3.46 -29.95 -0.36
CA ALA A 47 4.40 -28.89 -0.70
C ALA A 47 4.36 -27.82 0.40
N ARG A 48 5.53 -27.42 0.89
CA ARG A 48 5.65 -26.24 1.75
C ARG A 48 5.09 -25.03 1.00
N ARG A 49 4.44 -24.11 1.72
CA ARG A 49 3.69 -22.98 1.18
C ARG A 49 4.35 -21.67 1.61
N PRO A 50 4.18 -20.56 0.85
CA PRO A 50 4.63 -19.25 1.28
C PRO A 50 4.08 -18.86 2.67
N CYS A 51 2.82 -19.20 2.94
CA CYS A 51 2.15 -18.93 4.21
C CYS A 51 2.59 -19.84 5.37
N ASP A 52 3.48 -20.81 5.15
CA ASP A 52 4.06 -21.61 6.25
C ASP A 52 5.24 -20.88 6.94
N ASP A 53 5.73 -19.79 6.36
CA ASP A 53 6.86 -19.01 6.89
C ASP A 53 6.37 -17.69 7.52
N PRO A 54 6.34 -17.59 8.87
CA PRO A 54 5.81 -16.41 9.56
C PRO A 54 6.54 -15.11 9.23
N GLU A 55 7.85 -15.16 9.01
CA GLU A 55 8.64 -13.98 8.65
C GLU A 55 8.38 -13.56 7.21
N LEU A 56 8.14 -14.52 6.30
CA LEU A 56 7.67 -14.20 4.96
C LEU A 56 6.27 -13.57 4.98
N ILE A 57 5.31 -14.13 5.74
CA ILE A 57 3.97 -13.53 5.90
C ILE A 57 4.06 -12.11 6.43
N ARG A 58 4.89 -11.86 7.45
CA ARG A 58 5.08 -10.51 8.01
C ARG A 58 5.54 -9.55 6.92
N ARG A 59 6.56 -9.92 6.14
CA ARG A 59 7.06 -9.08 5.04
C ARG A 59 6.05 -8.90 3.90
N ILE A 60 5.24 -9.93 3.60
CA ILE A 60 4.15 -9.85 2.63
C ILE A 60 3.11 -8.82 3.07
N ARG A 61 2.69 -8.86 4.34
CA ARG A 61 1.75 -7.88 4.91
C ARG A 61 2.32 -6.47 4.84
N GLU A 62 3.54 -6.27 5.33
CA GLU A 62 4.22 -4.97 5.29
C GLU A 62 4.37 -4.45 3.85
N ALA A 63 4.72 -5.31 2.89
CA ALA A 63 4.79 -4.94 1.49
C ALA A 63 3.44 -4.49 0.93
N ALA A 64 2.36 -5.24 1.23
CA ALA A 64 1.01 -4.92 0.80
C ALA A 64 0.48 -3.62 1.41
N GLU A 65 0.70 -3.39 2.71
CA GLU A 65 0.31 -2.15 3.39
C GLU A 65 1.12 -0.94 2.89
N ALA A 66 2.40 -1.14 2.61
CA ALA A 66 3.28 -0.08 2.13
C ALA A 66 3.00 0.30 0.66
N CYS A 67 2.20 -0.46 -0.09
CA CYS A 67 1.87 -0.18 -1.50
C CYS A 67 1.32 1.23 -1.74
N ARG A 68 0.62 1.83 -0.76
CA ARG A 68 0.09 3.20 -0.86
C ARG A 68 1.18 4.27 -1.03
N GLU A 69 2.43 3.97 -0.67
CA GLU A 69 3.55 4.92 -0.65
C GLU A 69 4.54 4.66 -1.80
N LEU A 70 4.15 3.89 -2.81
CA LEU A 70 4.97 3.68 -4.00
C LEU A 70 5.26 5.02 -4.70
N PRO A 71 6.48 5.22 -5.24
CA PRO A 71 7.55 4.22 -5.37
C PRO A 71 8.45 4.07 -4.13
N ARG A 72 8.29 4.90 -3.08
CA ARG A 72 9.23 4.93 -1.94
C ARG A 72 9.24 3.65 -1.10
N SER A 73 8.12 2.93 -1.07
CA SER A 73 7.96 1.68 -0.33
C SER A 73 8.36 0.42 -1.10
N SER A 74 8.79 0.54 -2.36
CA SER A 74 9.11 -0.60 -3.22
C SER A 74 10.26 -1.48 -2.69
N ILE A 75 11.03 -0.98 -1.72
CA ILE A 75 12.04 -1.77 -1.00
C ILE A 75 11.45 -3.00 -0.29
N TRP A 76 10.19 -2.93 0.15
CA TRP A 76 9.50 -4.10 0.70
C TRP A 76 9.25 -5.16 -0.36
N LEU A 77 8.86 -4.75 -1.58
CA LEU A 77 8.70 -5.66 -2.72
C LEU A 77 10.03 -6.27 -3.13
N LEU A 78 11.10 -5.47 -3.15
CA LEU A 78 12.44 -5.98 -3.39
C LEU A 78 12.81 -7.06 -2.37
N SER A 79 12.49 -6.85 -1.09
CA SER A 79 12.80 -7.84 -0.05
C SER A 79 12.14 -9.21 -0.26
N LEU A 80 11.01 -9.26 -0.96
CA LEU A 80 10.29 -10.49 -1.28
C LEU A 80 10.94 -11.27 -2.44
N ALA A 81 11.65 -10.56 -3.33
CA ALA A 81 12.39 -11.16 -4.44
C ALA A 81 13.75 -11.76 -4.03
N PHE A 82 14.18 -11.55 -2.79
CA PHE A 82 15.45 -12.06 -2.26
C PHE A 82 15.25 -13.04 -1.10
N PRO A 83 16.21 -13.96 -0.87
CA PRO A 83 16.18 -14.81 0.30
C PRO A 83 16.20 -13.96 1.56
N THR A 84 15.47 -14.41 2.58
CA THR A 84 15.67 -13.86 3.91
C THR A 84 17.15 -14.08 4.28
N PRO A 85 17.88 -13.02 4.69
CA PRO A 85 19.29 -13.12 5.06
C PRO A 85 19.53 -13.91 6.36
N HIS A 86 18.56 -14.68 6.85
CA HIS A 86 18.70 -15.54 8.03
C HIS A 86 19.05 -16.99 7.64
N GLY A 87 19.69 -17.70 8.56
CA GLY A 87 19.98 -19.13 8.43
C GLY A 87 21.40 -19.47 7.96
N LYS A 88 21.77 -20.74 8.17
CA LYS A 88 23.04 -21.36 7.76
C LYS A 88 22.79 -22.19 6.50
N LYS A 89 22.88 -21.57 5.32
CA LYS A 89 22.87 -22.29 4.03
C LYS A 89 24.30 -22.41 3.52
N ARG A 90 24.59 -23.43 2.71
CA ARG A 90 25.94 -23.66 2.13
C ARG A 90 26.46 -22.45 1.33
N ASN A 91 25.59 -21.82 0.53
CA ASN A 91 25.87 -20.56 -0.17
C ASN A 91 25.33 -19.32 0.58
N GLY A 92 25.05 -19.47 1.87
CA GLY A 92 24.40 -18.46 2.71
C GLY A 92 25.18 -17.16 2.84
N PRO A 93 26.53 -17.17 2.90
CA PRO A 93 27.30 -15.93 2.94
C PRO A 93 27.17 -15.09 1.67
N GLN A 94 27.26 -15.72 0.50
CA GLN A 94 27.20 -15.06 -0.80
C GLN A 94 25.80 -14.51 -1.09
N LEU A 95 24.75 -15.33 -0.92
CA LEU A 95 23.36 -14.90 -1.11
C LEU A 95 22.99 -13.73 -0.18
N ARG A 96 23.50 -13.75 1.05
CA ARG A 96 23.29 -12.66 2.01
C ARG A 96 24.03 -11.40 1.58
N ALA A 97 25.28 -11.52 1.14
CA ALA A 97 26.05 -10.38 0.63
C ALA A 97 25.34 -9.72 -0.56
N GLU A 98 24.88 -10.52 -1.51
CA GLU A 98 24.13 -10.06 -2.69
C GLU A 98 22.80 -9.39 -2.31
N THR A 99 22.01 -10.02 -1.43
CA THR A 99 20.74 -9.46 -0.96
C THR A 99 20.95 -8.10 -0.29
N ILE A 100 21.93 -8.03 0.62
CA ILE A 100 22.21 -6.81 1.38
C ILE A 100 22.74 -5.72 0.47
N ALA A 101 23.65 -6.03 -0.46
CA ALA A 101 24.15 -5.07 -1.43
C ALA A 101 23.03 -4.53 -2.33
N THR A 102 22.15 -5.40 -2.83
CA THR A 102 21.03 -5.00 -3.69
C THR A 102 20.05 -4.10 -2.94
N MET A 103 19.64 -4.50 -1.73
CA MET A 103 18.77 -3.68 -0.87
C MET A 103 19.43 -2.34 -0.53
N TYR A 104 20.73 -2.34 -0.27
CA TYR A 104 21.48 -1.14 0.08
C TYR A 104 21.55 -0.16 -1.10
N GLY A 105 21.92 -0.64 -2.28
CA GLY A 105 21.98 0.14 -3.51
C GLY A 105 20.61 0.67 -3.92
N TYR A 106 19.58 -0.17 -3.82
CA TYR A 106 18.20 0.23 -4.13
C TYR A 106 17.67 1.29 -3.15
N ALA A 107 17.92 1.14 -1.85
CA ALA A 107 17.57 2.14 -0.86
C ALA A 107 18.23 3.50 -1.18
N ARG A 108 19.52 3.50 -1.58
CA ARG A 108 20.21 4.73 -2.01
C ARG A 108 19.56 5.35 -3.25
N HIS A 109 19.23 4.53 -4.24
CA HIS A 109 18.56 5.01 -5.46
C HIS A 109 17.21 5.67 -5.16
N LEU A 110 16.48 5.17 -4.15
CA LEU A 110 15.24 5.77 -3.66
C LEU A 110 15.44 7.00 -2.75
N GLY A 111 16.68 7.40 -2.46
CA GLY A 111 16.99 8.48 -1.52
C GLY A 111 16.75 8.13 -0.04
N LEU A 112 16.63 6.84 0.29
CA LEU A 112 16.41 6.35 1.66
C LEU A 112 17.73 6.11 2.37
N SER A 113 17.71 6.16 3.72
CA SER A 113 18.82 5.65 4.54
C SER A 113 18.90 4.11 4.41
N PRO A 114 19.96 3.55 3.82
CA PRO A 114 20.01 2.11 3.54
C PRO A 114 19.98 1.25 4.80
N ARG A 115 20.72 1.67 5.84
CA ARG A 115 20.77 0.95 7.12
C ARG A 115 19.39 0.91 7.78
N ARG A 116 18.70 2.04 7.82
CA ARG A 116 17.36 2.15 8.41
C ARG A 116 16.33 1.35 7.61
N ALA A 117 16.38 1.42 6.29
CA ALA A 117 15.47 0.67 5.42
C ALA A 117 15.65 -0.84 5.56
N ILE A 118 16.89 -1.34 5.53
CA ILE A 118 17.20 -2.76 5.73
C ILE A 118 16.77 -3.22 7.13
N SER A 119 17.05 -2.43 8.17
CA SER A 119 16.59 -2.75 9.52
C SER A 119 15.08 -2.84 9.63
N LYS A 120 14.34 -1.94 9.01
CA LYS A 120 12.87 -1.97 9.03
C LYS A 120 12.33 -3.19 8.29
N VAL A 121 12.86 -3.47 7.11
CA VAL A 121 12.47 -4.62 6.28
C VAL A 121 12.62 -5.93 7.05
N TYR A 122 13.74 -6.12 7.74
CA TYR A 122 14.04 -7.35 8.48
C TYR A 122 13.78 -7.25 10.00
N ALA A 123 13.00 -6.25 10.43
CA ALA A 123 12.64 -6.02 11.83
C ALA A 123 13.85 -6.05 12.81
N LEU A 124 14.99 -5.53 12.39
CA LEU A 124 16.20 -5.46 13.21
C LEU A 124 16.09 -4.30 14.22
N PRO A 125 16.56 -4.50 15.46
CA PRO A 125 16.50 -3.47 16.48
C PRO A 125 17.36 -2.26 16.10
N MET A 126 16.82 -1.08 16.40
CA MET A 126 17.48 0.22 16.25
C MET A 126 17.12 1.08 17.44
N THR A 127 18.12 1.73 18.03
CA THR A 127 17.93 2.69 19.12
C THR A 127 18.05 4.09 18.54
N GLU A 128 16.97 4.88 18.67
CA GLU A 128 16.91 6.27 18.23
C GLU A 128 16.69 7.15 19.48
N SER A 129 17.76 7.78 19.99
CA SER A 129 17.66 8.81 21.01
C SER A 129 17.64 10.20 20.36
N GLU A 130 16.95 11.15 21.00
CA GLU A 130 16.88 12.53 20.51
C GLU A 130 18.28 13.18 20.52
N GLY A 131 18.74 13.66 19.36
CA GLY A 131 20.05 14.28 19.19
C GLY A 131 21.23 13.31 19.02
N GLU A 132 21.02 12.00 19.16
CA GLU A 132 22.09 10.99 19.01
C GLU A 132 22.06 10.31 17.64
N ARG A 133 23.20 9.70 17.27
CA ARG A 133 23.27 8.83 16.08
C ARG A 133 22.48 7.56 16.35
N VAL A 134 21.69 7.12 15.37
CA VAL A 134 20.96 5.85 15.44
C VAL A 134 21.93 4.70 15.63
N GLU A 135 21.75 3.93 16.70
CA GLU A 135 22.49 2.71 16.92
C GLU A 135 21.81 1.55 16.20
N TYR A 136 22.57 0.86 15.35
CA TYR A 136 22.08 -0.28 14.59
C TYR A 136 22.47 -1.60 15.25
N SER A 137 21.64 -2.62 15.04
CA SER A 137 21.95 -3.97 15.52
C SER A 137 23.31 -4.48 15.01
N ARG A 138 24.03 -5.23 15.87
CA ARG A 138 25.26 -5.94 15.49
C ARG A 138 25.05 -6.88 14.30
N THR A 139 23.84 -7.42 14.15
CA THR A 139 23.45 -8.27 13.02
C THR A 139 23.54 -7.51 11.70
N LEU A 140 22.97 -6.30 11.63
CA LEU A 140 23.03 -5.47 10.44
C LEU A 140 24.48 -5.13 10.08
N GLU A 141 25.27 -4.69 11.06
CA GLU A 141 26.67 -4.31 10.82
C GLU A 141 27.48 -5.50 10.29
N ARG A 142 27.30 -6.70 10.86
CA ARG A 142 27.93 -7.94 10.34
C ARG A 142 27.51 -8.25 8.91
N TRP A 143 26.24 -8.05 8.56
CA TRP A 143 25.76 -8.30 7.21
C TRP A 143 26.33 -7.33 6.19
N ILE A 144 26.43 -6.05 6.54
CA ILE A 144 27.06 -5.02 5.71
C ILE A 144 28.55 -5.31 5.56
N GLU A 145 29.24 -5.65 6.65
CA GLU A 145 30.64 -6.03 6.61
C GLU A 145 30.88 -7.27 5.74
N GLN A 146 30.01 -8.28 5.85
CA GLN A 146 30.08 -9.46 5.01
C GLN A 146 29.86 -9.12 3.53
N ALA A 147 28.93 -8.23 3.20
CA ALA A 147 28.72 -7.76 1.82
C ALA A 147 29.95 -7.02 1.25
N ARG A 148 30.72 -6.34 2.11
CA ARG A 148 31.98 -5.67 1.74
C ARG A 148 33.17 -6.60 1.59
N LYS A 149 33.15 -7.75 2.29
CA LYS A 149 34.24 -8.74 2.22
C LYS A 149 34.02 -9.79 1.13
N THR A 150 32.77 -10.04 0.77
CA THR A 150 32.44 -11.08 -0.21
C THR A 150 32.60 -10.55 -1.62
N VAL A 151 33.45 -11.19 -2.41
CA VAL A 151 33.69 -10.84 -3.82
C VAL A 151 32.58 -11.44 -4.69
N ASN A 152 32.03 -10.61 -5.58
CA ASN A 152 31.10 -11.04 -6.60
C ASN A 152 31.87 -11.75 -7.74
N PRO A 153 31.56 -13.01 -8.05
CA PRO A 153 32.25 -13.77 -9.09
C PRO A 153 32.14 -13.14 -10.49
N SER A 154 31.08 -12.39 -10.78
CA SER A 154 30.87 -11.81 -12.11
C SER A 154 31.64 -10.51 -12.34
N THR A 155 31.88 -9.73 -11.29
CA THR A 155 32.55 -8.42 -11.40
C THR A 155 33.96 -8.42 -10.85
N GLY A 156 34.36 -9.45 -10.10
CA GLY A 156 35.65 -9.51 -9.39
C GLY A 156 35.78 -8.48 -8.26
N GLN A 157 34.71 -7.76 -7.93
CA GLN A 157 34.67 -6.71 -6.90
C GLN A 157 33.78 -7.14 -5.73
N PRO A 158 33.94 -6.56 -4.53
CA PRO A 158 33.00 -6.75 -3.43
C PRO A 158 31.55 -6.45 -3.83
N TYR A 159 30.59 -7.19 -3.27
CA TYR A 159 29.16 -6.93 -3.52
C TYR A 159 28.76 -5.51 -3.08
N LEU A 160 29.30 -5.03 -1.97
CA LEU A 160 29.13 -3.65 -1.51
C LEU A 160 30.49 -2.94 -1.47
N PRO A 161 30.64 -1.74 -2.06
CA PRO A 161 31.89 -1.00 -1.98
C PRO A 161 32.20 -0.59 -0.53
N ALA A 162 33.45 -0.15 -0.34
CA ALA A 162 33.89 0.44 0.93
C ALA A 162 32.97 1.61 1.33
N TYR A 163 32.89 1.88 2.63
CA TYR A 163 32.11 3.01 3.10
C TYR A 163 32.77 4.32 2.70
N GLU A 164 32.13 5.09 1.83
CA GLU A 164 32.57 6.44 1.49
C GLU A 164 31.65 7.47 2.15
N SER A 165 32.17 8.29 3.06
CA SER A 165 31.36 9.23 3.83
C SER A 165 30.60 10.22 2.95
N GLU A 166 31.16 10.64 1.81
CA GLU A 166 30.54 11.61 0.90
C GLU A 166 29.39 11.01 0.09
N LEU A 167 29.56 9.77 -0.38
CA LEU A 167 28.54 9.05 -1.15
C LEU A 167 27.44 8.45 -0.26
N HIS A 168 27.77 8.11 0.99
CA HIS A 168 26.89 7.42 1.93
C HIS A 168 26.37 8.31 3.07
N ALA A 169 26.72 9.60 3.08
CA ALA A 169 26.05 10.58 3.93
C ALA A 169 24.55 10.61 3.58
N PRO A 170 23.66 10.72 4.59
CA PRO A 170 22.24 10.84 4.33
C PRO A 170 21.98 12.14 3.54
N GLN A 171 21.40 12.03 2.34
CA GLN A 171 21.03 13.20 1.54
C GLN A 171 19.93 14.05 2.21
N GLN A 172 19.24 13.53 3.24
CA GLN A 172 18.28 14.28 4.05
C GLN A 172 18.37 13.91 5.54
N TRP A 173 18.91 14.82 6.37
CA TRP A 173 18.62 14.99 7.82
C TRP A 173 19.14 16.38 8.29
N PRO A 174 18.49 17.15 9.22
CA PRO A 174 17.94 16.67 10.50
C PRO A 174 16.45 16.90 10.87
N ILE A 175 15.94 15.92 11.63
CA ILE A 175 14.89 15.87 12.69
C ILE A 175 13.62 16.76 12.56
N GLY A 176 12.44 16.12 12.47
CA GLY A 176 11.15 16.77 12.74
C GLY A 176 9.92 16.04 12.18
N ARG A 177 9.10 15.48 13.07
CA ARG A 177 7.71 14.96 12.89
C ARG A 177 7.34 14.38 11.52
N GLY A 178 7.26 13.05 11.46
CA GLY A 178 6.34 12.34 10.55
C GLY A 178 6.96 11.47 9.47
N HIS A 179 8.03 10.72 9.78
CA HIS A 179 8.57 9.75 8.82
C HIS A 179 7.83 8.39 8.90
N PRO A 180 7.48 7.73 7.77
CA PRO A 180 6.64 6.51 7.73
C PRO A 180 7.22 5.25 8.38
N LEU A 181 8.41 5.31 8.96
CA LEU A 181 9.08 4.15 9.56
C LEU A 181 9.01 4.15 11.10
N GLU A 182 8.39 5.14 11.73
CA GLU A 182 8.04 5.03 13.16
C GLU A 182 6.88 4.02 13.31
N PRO A 183 6.91 3.11 14.31
CA PRO A 183 5.70 2.40 14.71
C PRO A 183 4.66 3.46 15.02
N ARG A 184 3.53 3.44 14.29
CA ARG A 184 2.40 4.32 14.57
C ARG A 184 1.93 4.00 16.00
N ARG A 185 2.37 4.76 17.00
CA ARG A 185 1.45 5.13 18.08
C ARG A 185 0.27 5.74 17.36
N ALA A 186 -0.93 5.18 17.56
CA ALA A 186 -2.15 5.80 17.08
C ALA A 186 -2.04 7.28 17.41
N ARG A 187 -1.99 8.15 16.38
CA ARG A 187 -1.97 9.59 16.62
C ARG A 187 -3.20 9.83 17.51
N PRO A 188 -3.06 10.49 18.67
CA PRO A 188 -4.22 11.08 19.32
C PRO A 188 -4.96 11.82 18.22
N ALA A 189 -6.28 11.61 18.09
CA ALA A 189 -7.08 12.28 17.08
C ALA A 189 -6.64 13.74 17.05
N LEU A 190 -6.01 14.16 15.94
CA LEU A 190 -5.68 15.57 15.77
C LEU A 190 -7.00 16.30 16.01
N PRO A 191 -7.08 17.25 16.95
CA PRO A 191 -8.29 18.04 17.10
C PRO A 191 -8.62 18.57 15.71
N GLU A 192 -9.83 18.29 15.23
CA GLU A 192 -10.22 18.70 13.88
C GLU A 192 -9.90 20.20 13.76
N PRO A 193 -9.17 20.62 12.70
CA PRO A 193 -8.80 22.02 12.54
C PRO A 193 -10.09 22.85 12.68
N GLY A 194 -10.06 23.87 13.53
CA GLY A 194 -11.22 24.73 13.77
C GLY A 194 -11.74 25.24 12.44
N ARG A 195 -12.83 24.66 11.97
CA ARG A 195 -13.43 25.00 10.68
C ARG A 195 -14.29 26.22 10.91
N GLU A 196 -13.81 27.37 10.47
CA GLU A 196 -14.55 28.63 10.57
C GLU A 196 -15.53 28.77 9.39
N GLY A 197 -16.76 29.21 9.66
CA GLY A 197 -17.78 29.43 8.64
C GLY A 197 -19.22 29.14 9.09
N PRO A 198 -20.23 29.49 8.26
CA PRO A 198 -21.65 29.33 8.59
C PRO A 198 -22.11 27.86 8.73
N HIS A 199 -21.29 26.92 8.25
CA HIS A 199 -21.53 25.48 8.39
C HIS A 199 -20.51 24.78 9.30
N ALA A 200 -19.76 25.55 10.10
CA ALA A 200 -18.85 25.02 11.12
C ALA A 200 -19.54 23.97 12.02
N GLY A 201 -18.89 22.81 12.20
CA GLY A 201 -19.42 21.70 13.00
C GLY A 201 -20.56 20.90 12.34
N ARG A 202 -20.98 21.23 11.12
CA ARG A 202 -22.00 20.47 10.37
C ARG A 202 -21.32 19.49 9.42
N THR A 203 -21.85 18.26 9.36
CA THR A 203 -21.39 17.24 8.42
C THR A 203 -22.43 17.04 7.31
N LEU A 204 -22.00 17.14 6.05
CA LEU A 204 -22.78 16.78 4.87
C LEU A 204 -22.34 15.38 4.42
N THR A 205 -23.29 14.44 4.39
CA THR A 205 -23.06 13.07 3.89
C THR A 205 -23.68 12.94 2.52
N LEU A 206 -22.88 12.56 1.53
CA LEU A 206 -23.29 12.30 0.16
C LEU A 206 -23.42 10.79 -0.06
N GLN A 207 -24.54 10.35 -0.61
CA GLN A 207 -24.76 9.00 -1.08
C GLN A 207 -24.73 9.02 -2.61
N VAL A 208 -23.83 8.22 -3.18
CA VAL A 208 -23.64 8.15 -4.64
C VAL A 208 -24.13 6.79 -5.12
N SER A 209 -25.16 6.80 -5.97
CA SER A 209 -25.76 5.62 -6.62
C SER A 209 -25.70 5.79 -8.13
N ARG A 210 -25.89 4.70 -8.88
CA ARG A 210 -25.97 4.73 -10.35
C ARG A 210 -27.42 4.66 -10.80
N THR A 211 -27.73 5.37 -11.87
CA THR A 211 -29.01 5.25 -12.57
C THR A 211 -29.22 3.83 -13.09
N SER A 212 -30.48 3.44 -13.26
CA SER A 212 -30.83 2.21 -13.99
C SER A 212 -30.51 2.40 -15.49
N PRO A 213 -30.07 1.35 -16.20
CA PRO A 213 -29.93 1.40 -17.65
C PRO A 213 -31.29 1.63 -18.34
N PRO A 214 -31.31 2.24 -19.55
CA PRO A 214 -32.53 2.33 -20.35
C PRO A 214 -33.12 0.95 -20.64
N GLU A 215 -34.45 0.79 -20.56
CA GLU A 215 -35.12 -0.52 -20.64
C GLU A 215 -34.81 -1.29 -21.92
N GLU A 216 -34.71 -0.62 -23.07
CA GLU A 216 -34.37 -1.24 -24.36
C GLU A 216 -32.94 -1.79 -24.35
N ALA A 217 -31.98 -1.02 -23.86
CA ALA A 217 -30.57 -1.42 -23.77
C ALA A 217 -30.34 -2.49 -22.67
N ALA A 218 -31.16 -2.47 -21.62
CA ALA A 218 -31.13 -3.50 -20.58
C ALA A 218 -31.62 -4.85 -21.13
N ARG A 219 -32.71 -4.87 -21.91
CA ARG A 219 -33.23 -6.08 -22.56
C ARG A 219 -32.26 -6.67 -23.58
N GLU A 220 -31.67 -5.83 -24.44
CA GLU A 220 -30.67 -6.29 -25.41
C GLU A 220 -29.41 -6.87 -24.75
N ALA A 221 -28.99 -6.30 -23.62
CA ALA A 221 -27.85 -6.82 -22.87
C ALA A 221 -28.20 -8.15 -22.18
N GLU A 222 -29.40 -8.25 -21.59
CA GLU A 222 -29.91 -9.47 -20.97
C GLU A 222 -30.01 -10.64 -21.96
N GLU A 223 -30.48 -10.38 -23.18
CA GLU A 223 -30.50 -11.37 -24.28
C GLU A 223 -29.10 -11.84 -24.71
N ARG A 224 -28.06 -11.01 -24.52
CA ARG A 224 -26.66 -11.34 -24.80
C ARG A 224 -25.91 -11.91 -23.59
N GLY A 225 -26.59 -12.06 -22.44
CA GLY A 225 -25.96 -12.48 -21.18
C GLY A 225 -25.03 -11.43 -20.56
N GLU A 226 -25.17 -10.17 -20.98
CA GLU A 226 -24.41 -9.03 -20.47
C GLU A 226 -25.28 -8.20 -19.51
N GLN A 227 -24.70 -7.70 -18.42
CA GLN A 227 -25.46 -6.86 -17.48
C GLN A 227 -25.09 -5.39 -17.66
N LEU A 228 -26.02 -4.59 -18.19
CA LEU A 228 -25.82 -3.18 -18.42
C LEU A 228 -25.90 -2.40 -17.10
N ILE A 229 -24.95 -1.50 -16.88
CA ILE A 229 -24.98 -0.58 -15.74
C ILE A 229 -25.33 0.81 -16.29
N GLY A 230 -26.23 1.55 -15.62
CA GLY A 230 -26.62 2.87 -16.10
C GLY A 230 -25.44 3.86 -16.20
N PRO A 231 -25.55 4.85 -17.11
CA PRO A 231 -24.44 5.74 -17.45
C PRO A 231 -24.15 6.82 -16.40
N ASP A 232 -25.16 7.22 -15.63
CA ASP A 232 -25.11 8.41 -14.79
C ASP A 232 -25.06 8.07 -13.29
N LEU A 233 -24.40 8.91 -12.50
CA LEU A 233 -24.43 8.83 -11.03
C LEU A 233 -25.41 9.84 -10.44
N ILE A 234 -26.28 9.36 -9.57
CA ILE A 234 -27.16 10.18 -8.73
C ILE A 234 -26.41 10.47 -7.43
N VAL A 235 -26.46 11.73 -6.98
CA VAL A 235 -25.84 12.16 -5.72
C VAL A 235 -26.90 12.77 -4.83
N GLU A 236 -27.16 12.09 -3.72
CA GLU A 236 -28.09 12.53 -2.67
C GLU A 236 -27.28 13.03 -1.47
N GLY A 237 -27.62 14.20 -0.94
CA GLY A 237 -26.90 14.80 0.18
C GLY A 237 -27.79 14.97 1.40
N ARG A 238 -27.27 14.64 2.59
CA ARG A 238 -27.96 14.86 3.87
C ARG A 238 -27.05 15.52 4.90
N TRP A 239 -27.55 16.58 5.53
CA TRP A 239 -26.85 17.27 6.61
C TRP A 239 -27.03 16.54 7.95
N SER A 240 -26.06 16.72 8.84
CA SER A 240 -26.08 16.14 10.20
C SER A 240 -27.24 16.64 11.07
N ASN A 241 -27.87 17.76 10.72
CA ASN A 241 -29.08 18.27 11.36
C ASN A 241 -30.38 17.67 10.78
N GLY A 242 -30.27 16.64 9.93
CA GLY A 242 -31.40 15.96 9.31
C GLY A 242 -31.96 16.61 8.05
N LYS A 243 -31.53 17.84 7.70
CA LYS A 243 -31.98 18.53 6.47
C LYS A 243 -31.39 17.87 5.22
N GLU A 244 -32.21 17.69 4.21
CA GLU A 244 -31.75 17.24 2.90
C GLU A 244 -31.07 18.40 2.16
N LEU A 245 -30.00 18.07 1.44
CA LEU A 245 -29.37 18.99 0.51
C LEU A 245 -30.28 19.09 -0.73
N PRO A 246 -30.43 20.28 -1.34
CA PRO A 246 -31.07 20.39 -2.64
C PRO A 246 -30.46 19.38 -3.62
N PRO A 247 -31.29 18.71 -4.45
CA PRO A 247 -30.81 17.67 -5.36
C PRO A 247 -29.69 18.23 -6.25
N LEU A 248 -28.55 17.55 -6.24
CA LEU A 248 -27.41 17.91 -7.06
C LEU A 248 -27.62 17.38 -8.49
N PRO A 249 -27.11 18.08 -9.52
CA PRO A 249 -27.18 17.58 -10.88
C PRO A 249 -26.47 16.22 -10.99
N PRO A 250 -27.06 15.24 -11.69
CA PRO A 250 -26.44 13.93 -11.85
C PRO A 250 -25.10 14.05 -12.59
N LEU A 251 -24.13 13.25 -12.18
CA LEU A 251 -22.84 13.19 -12.87
C LEU A 251 -23.00 12.30 -14.10
N LYS A 252 -23.05 12.94 -15.28
CA LYS A 252 -23.34 12.26 -16.54
C LYS A 252 -22.19 11.37 -17.02
N ALA A 253 -22.53 10.20 -17.56
CA ALA A 253 -21.66 9.29 -18.31
C ALA A 253 -20.30 8.98 -17.64
N VAL A 254 -20.29 8.78 -16.31
CA VAL A 254 -19.05 8.56 -15.55
C VAL A 254 -18.64 7.10 -15.64
N LYS A 255 -17.53 6.80 -16.33
CA LYS A 255 -16.96 5.43 -16.38
C LYS A 255 -16.65 4.90 -14.96
N PRO A 256 -16.82 3.59 -14.69
CA PRO A 256 -16.60 3.01 -13.35
C PRO A 256 -15.24 3.36 -12.73
N GLY A 257 -14.15 3.26 -13.50
CA GLY A 257 -12.80 3.60 -13.04
C GLY A 257 -12.57 5.10 -12.72
N ALA A 258 -13.48 5.99 -13.14
CA ALA A 258 -13.40 7.42 -12.89
C ALA A 258 -14.31 7.90 -11.74
N VAL A 259 -15.14 7.01 -11.17
CA VAL A 259 -16.15 7.33 -10.14
C VAL A 259 -15.51 7.96 -8.91
N VAL A 260 -14.45 7.35 -8.37
CA VAL A 260 -13.79 7.83 -7.14
C VAL A 260 -13.21 9.24 -7.34
N HIS A 261 -12.50 9.48 -8.44
CA HIS A 261 -11.93 10.79 -8.73
C HIS A 261 -13.02 11.85 -8.94
N ARG A 262 -14.12 11.49 -9.60
CA ARG A 262 -15.24 12.42 -9.84
C ARG A 262 -15.95 12.78 -8.53
N VAL A 263 -16.18 11.80 -7.65
CA VAL A 263 -16.78 12.01 -6.34
C VAL A 263 -15.86 12.86 -5.44
N GLN A 264 -14.55 12.63 -5.45
CA GLN A 264 -13.59 13.47 -4.72
C GLN A 264 -13.59 14.92 -5.21
N SER A 265 -13.75 15.13 -6.53
CA SER A 265 -13.84 16.48 -7.10
C SER A 265 -15.13 17.18 -6.64
N LEU A 266 -16.24 16.46 -6.59
CA LEU A 266 -17.52 16.97 -6.07
C LEU A 266 -17.44 17.29 -4.58
N VAL A 267 -16.77 16.45 -3.78
CA VAL A 267 -16.54 16.73 -2.35
C VAL A 267 -15.78 18.04 -2.18
N LYS A 268 -14.69 18.25 -2.93
CA LYS A 268 -13.93 19.51 -2.88
C LYS A 268 -14.75 20.72 -3.32
N GLU A 269 -15.56 20.57 -4.37
CA GLU A 269 -16.46 21.65 -4.83
C GLU A 269 -17.47 22.02 -3.72
N LEU A 270 -18.06 21.03 -3.07
CA LEU A 270 -19.04 21.25 -1.99
C LEU A 270 -18.39 21.80 -0.72
N GLU A 271 -17.16 21.43 -0.40
CA GLU A 271 -16.38 22.06 0.67
C GLU A 271 -16.10 23.54 0.37
N GLY A 272 -15.87 23.90 -0.89
CA GLY A 272 -15.74 25.30 -1.32
C GLY A 272 -17.06 26.08 -1.27
N ARG A 273 -18.18 25.43 -1.63
CA ARG A 273 -19.53 26.04 -1.62
C ARG A 273 -20.15 26.13 -0.22
N CYS A 274 -19.72 25.28 0.70
CA CYS A 274 -20.20 25.23 2.08
C CYS A 274 -19.03 25.44 3.06
N PRO A 275 -18.53 26.68 3.23
CA PRO A 275 -17.41 26.97 4.11
C PRO A 275 -17.66 26.49 5.55
N GLY A 276 -16.70 25.75 6.09
CA GLY A 276 -16.74 25.20 7.44
C GLY A 276 -17.42 23.82 7.57
N ALA A 277 -18.12 23.34 6.53
CA ALA A 277 -18.76 22.02 6.55
C ALA A 277 -17.73 20.89 6.43
N LYS A 278 -18.04 19.73 7.01
CA LYS A 278 -17.36 18.46 6.73
C LYS A 278 -18.15 17.68 5.69
N VAL A 279 -17.62 17.55 4.47
CA VAL A 279 -18.28 16.80 3.42
C VAL A 279 -17.70 15.39 3.35
N THR A 280 -18.57 14.39 3.43
CA THR A 280 -18.19 12.97 3.33
C THR A 280 -19.02 12.31 2.25
N ALA A 281 -18.44 11.38 1.49
CA ALA A 281 -19.15 10.66 0.44
C ALA A 281 -19.07 9.16 0.68
N LYS A 282 -20.21 8.47 0.50
CA LYS A 282 -20.35 7.02 0.47
C LYS A 282 -20.73 6.62 -0.96
N VAL A 283 -19.83 5.91 -1.61
CA VAL A 283 -20.06 5.36 -2.96
C VAL A 283 -20.58 3.94 -2.82
N SER A 284 -21.75 3.65 -3.41
CA SER A 284 -22.32 2.31 -3.37
C SER A 284 -21.53 1.35 -4.27
N ARG A 285 -21.63 0.02 -4.02
CA ARG A 285 -21.04 -1.00 -4.90
C ARG A 285 -21.61 -0.92 -6.33
N GLN A 286 -22.90 -0.63 -6.43
CA GLN A 286 -23.60 -0.39 -7.70
C GLN A 286 -23.06 0.84 -8.45
N ALA A 287 -22.64 1.89 -7.74
CA ALA A 287 -22.00 3.07 -8.33
C ALA A 287 -20.62 2.75 -8.94
N MET A 288 -19.94 1.72 -8.43
CA MET A 288 -18.65 1.23 -8.95
C MET A 288 -18.80 0.19 -10.07
N GLY A 289 -20.04 -0.17 -10.44
CA GLY A 289 -20.32 -1.17 -11.47
C GLY A 289 -20.34 -2.61 -10.99
N SER A 290 -20.35 -2.85 -9.67
CA SER A 290 -20.55 -4.18 -9.11
C SER A 290 -22.04 -4.48 -8.92
N PRO A 291 -22.50 -5.72 -9.11
CA PRO A 291 -23.91 -6.08 -8.94
C PRO A 291 -24.40 -5.82 -7.51
N ALA A 292 -25.68 -5.48 -7.37
CA ALA A 292 -26.36 -5.54 -6.09
C ALA A 292 -26.45 -7.02 -5.65
N PRO A 293 -26.30 -7.34 -4.35
CA PRO A 293 -26.57 -8.69 -3.89
C PRO A 293 -28.01 -9.05 -4.24
N ALA A 294 -28.23 -10.25 -4.80
CA ALA A 294 -29.56 -10.80 -4.95
C ALA A 294 -30.19 -10.93 -3.55
N GLU A 295 -31.39 -10.36 -3.39
CA GLU A 295 -32.25 -10.59 -2.22
C GLU A 295 -32.86 -11.99 -2.26
#